data_AF-A0A820HIA2-F1
#
_entry.id   AF-A0A820HIA2-F1
#
_cell.length_a   1.000
_cell.length_b   1.000
_cell.length_c   1.000
_cell.angle_alpha   90.00
_cell.angle_beta   90.00
_cell.angle_gamma   90.00
#
_symmetry.space_group_name_H-M   'P 1'
#
loop_
_entity.id
_entity.type
_entity.pdbx_description
1 polymer ?
#
loop_
_entity_poly.entity_id
_entity_poly.type
_entity_poly.pdbx_seq_one_letter_code
_entity_poly.pdbx_strand_id
1 'polypeptide(L)'
;MNTSKPLCMIYCASPGSFAQLDQLQWLVDTCIKSNIFCALVCTNKYSGGSERRKQVLQDFHSLLTRYHNMTRDESNIKYYGDVALCTSVNSIVYEDRELNVRKEAEGINELIFGILTSLKDDKIVGWVFTIADNQSFWITMQAKIIEFFKLAQPAAIKFWDEHGKDTTLSLIPLILTFIKRRL
;
A
#
# COMPACT_ATOMS: atom_id res chain seq x y z
N MET A 1 19.60 25.79 -14.23
CA MET A 1 19.20 24.92 -13.11
C MET A 1 17.76 24.52 -13.35
N ASN A 2 17.50 23.28 -13.79
CA ASN A 2 16.12 22.80 -13.91
C ASN A 2 15.58 22.59 -12.49
N THR A 3 14.73 23.50 -12.03
CA THR A 3 14.03 23.37 -10.76
C THR A 3 13.17 22.10 -10.80
N SER A 4 13.53 21.13 -9.96
CA SER A 4 12.73 19.91 -9.79
C SER A 4 11.32 20.29 -9.36
N LYS A 5 10.32 20.01 -10.20
CA LYS A 5 8.91 20.19 -9.85
C LYS A 5 8.42 18.89 -9.21
N PRO A 6 8.00 18.90 -7.93
CA PRO A 6 7.48 17.70 -7.28
C PRO A 6 6.26 17.15 -8.03
N LEU A 7 6.23 15.84 -8.26
CA LEU A 7 5.19 15.17 -9.04
C LEU A 7 3.98 14.77 -8.17
N CYS A 8 4.28 14.28 -6.98
CA CYS A 8 3.33 13.70 -6.05
C CYS A 8 3.78 14.01 -4.61
N MET A 9 2.83 14.35 -3.76
CA MET A 9 2.97 14.44 -2.32
C MET A 9 2.30 13.21 -1.70
N ILE A 10 3.06 12.45 -0.90
CA ILE A 10 2.56 11.32 -0.13
C ILE A 10 2.49 11.73 1.34
N TYR A 11 1.28 11.87 1.87
CA TYR A 11 1.07 12.14 3.28
C TYR A 11 0.71 10.86 4.01
N CYS A 12 1.45 10.55 5.08
CA CYS A 12 1.26 9.33 5.85
C CYS A 12 0.69 9.64 7.22
N ALA A 13 -0.37 8.93 7.62
CA ALA A 13 -0.89 8.92 8.99
C ALA A 13 -1.13 7.49 9.45
N SER A 14 -0.82 7.16 10.70
CA SER A 14 -1.11 5.85 11.28
C SER A 14 -2.40 5.90 12.10
N PRO A 15 -3.11 4.77 12.31
CA PRO A 15 -4.25 4.70 13.20
C PRO A 15 -3.91 5.23 14.60
N GLY A 16 -4.70 6.18 15.10
CA GLY A 16 -4.47 6.83 16.39
C GLY A 16 -3.44 7.96 16.37
N SER A 17 -2.86 8.28 15.20
CA SER A 17 -2.19 9.58 15.01
C SER A 17 -3.23 10.68 14.85
N PHE A 18 -2.93 11.85 15.43
CA PHE A 18 -3.75 13.05 15.27
C PHE A 18 -3.17 13.88 14.14
N ALA A 19 -3.70 13.71 12.93
CA ALA A 19 -3.43 14.65 11.85
C ALA A 19 -4.16 15.96 12.17
N GLN A 20 -3.44 17.08 12.21
CA GLN A 20 -4.08 18.40 12.27
C GLN A 20 -4.71 18.67 10.90
N LEU A 21 -6.03 18.43 10.78
CA LEU A 21 -6.74 18.48 9.50
C LEU A 21 -6.63 19.84 8.82
N ASP A 22 -6.53 20.94 9.58
CA ASP A 22 -6.35 22.28 9.02
C ASP A 22 -4.98 22.44 8.33
N GLN A 23 -3.92 21.90 8.93
CA GLN A 23 -2.58 21.92 8.33
C GLN A 23 -2.52 21.03 7.09
N LEU A 24 -3.13 19.84 7.18
CA LEU A 24 -3.23 18.92 6.04
C LEU A 24 -4.04 19.55 4.90
N GLN A 25 -5.13 20.26 5.22
CA GLN A 25 -5.93 20.98 4.25
C GLN A 25 -5.08 22.01 3.52
N TRP A 26 -4.35 22.86 4.25
CA TRP A 26 -3.47 23.86 3.65
C TRP A 26 -2.41 23.24 2.73
N LEU A 27 -1.85 22.10 3.13
CA LEU A 27 -0.87 21.36 2.32
C LEU A 27 -1.50 20.84 1.01
N VAL A 28 -2.67 20.20 1.10
CA VAL A 28 -3.40 19.68 -0.06
C VAL A 28 -3.81 20.83 -1.00
N ASP A 29 -4.30 21.94 -0.45
CA ASP A 29 -4.61 23.17 -1.18
C ASP A 29 -3.40 23.64 -2.01
N THR A 30 -2.23 23.68 -1.38
CA THR A 30 -0.98 24.11 -2.01
C THR A 30 -0.55 23.15 -3.11
N CYS A 31 -0.64 21.84 -2.86
CA CYS A 31 -0.31 20.82 -3.84
C CYS A 31 -1.22 20.90 -5.07
N ILE A 32 -2.54 20.95 -4.89
CA ILE A 32 -3.50 21.01 -5.99
C ILE A 32 -3.30 22.27 -6.83
N LYS A 33 -3.14 23.45 -6.19
CA LYS A 33 -2.85 24.72 -6.91
C LYS A 33 -1.54 24.67 -7.69
N SER A 34 -0.56 23.94 -7.18
CA SER A 34 0.75 23.74 -7.84
C SER A 34 0.75 22.58 -8.84
N ASN A 35 -0.42 21.99 -9.11
CA ASN A 35 -0.57 20.81 -9.96
C ASN A 35 0.32 19.65 -9.49
N ILE A 36 0.31 19.34 -8.18
CA ILE A 36 1.02 18.21 -7.55
C ILE A 36 -0.03 17.21 -7.10
N PHE A 37 0.12 15.94 -7.49
CA PHE A 37 -0.83 14.88 -7.11
C PHE A 37 -0.74 14.58 -5.61
N CYS A 38 -1.87 14.34 -4.94
CA CYS A 38 -1.90 14.06 -3.50
C CYS A 38 -2.28 12.60 -3.21
N ALA A 39 -1.40 11.84 -2.57
CA ALA A 39 -1.70 10.52 -2.03
C ALA A 39 -1.78 10.57 -0.50
N LEU A 40 -2.98 10.46 0.06
CA LEU A 40 -3.18 10.38 1.51
C LEU A 40 -3.23 8.90 1.95
N VAL A 41 -2.23 8.48 2.73
CA VAL A 41 -1.96 7.07 3.02
C VAL A 41 -2.09 6.79 4.51
N CYS A 42 -3.04 5.93 4.85
CA CYS A 42 -3.14 5.36 6.19
C CYS A 42 -2.14 4.22 6.32
N THR A 43 -1.02 4.43 7.01
CA THR A 43 0.02 3.42 7.23
C THR A 43 -0.33 2.52 8.41
N ASN A 44 0.35 1.38 8.56
CA ASN A 44 0.08 0.43 9.64
C ASN A 44 -1.39 0.02 9.69
N LYS A 45 -1.96 -0.37 8.52
CA LYS A 45 -3.38 -0.69 8.29
C LYS A 45 -4.05 -1.52 9.38
N TYR A 46 -3.32 -2.37 10.08
CA TYR A 46 -3.84 -3.28 11.09
C TYR A 46 -3.66 -2.82 12.54
N SER A 47 -2.82 -1.81 12.78
CA SER A 47 -2.55 -1.31 14.12
C SER A 47 -3.71 -0.48 14.66
N GLY A 48 -3.95 -0.54 15.98
CA GLY A 48 -4.89 0.35 16.67
C GLY A 48 -6.38 0.05 16.45
N GLY A 49 -6.73 -1.08 15.83
CA GLY A 49 -8.12 -1.52 15.61
C GLY A 49 -8.80 -0.88 14.40
N SER A 50 -9.90 -1.51 13.95
CA SER A 50 -10.63 -1.09 12.74
C SER A 50 -11.14 0.34 12.80
N GLU A 51 -11.58 0.80 13.98
CA GLU A 51 -12.22 2.09 14.15
C GLU A 51 -11.24 3.25 13.98
N ARG A 52 -10.02 3.15 14.53
CA ARG A 52 -8.99 4.19 14.35
C ARG A 52 -8.54 4.30 12.90
N ARG A 53 -8.42 3.17 12.19
CA ARG A 53 -8.15 3.19 10.74
C ARG A 53 -9.28 3.88 9.97
N LYS A 54 -10.53 3.49 10.26
CA LYS A 54 -11.71 4.07 9.61
C LYS A 54 -11.76 5.58 9.83
N GLN A 55 -11.46 6.04 11.03
CA GLN A 55 -11.41 7.46 11.36
C GLN A 55 -10.39 8.21 10.48
N VAL A 56 -9.15 7.75 10.40
CA VAL A 56 -8.14 8.39 9.52
C VAL A 56 -8.58 8.42 8.06
N LEU A 57 -9.12 7.31 7.55
CA LEU A 57 -9.60 7.24 6.16
C LEU A 57 -10.83 8.13 5.93
N GLN A 58 -11.69 8.28 6.93
CA GLN A 58 -12.86 9.16 6.89
C GLN A 58 -12.42 10.62 6.91
N ASP A 59 -11.45 10.99 7.73
CA ASP A 59 -10.88 12.33 7.77
C ASP A 59 -10.26 12.70 6.41
N PHE A 60 -9.50 11.78 5.81
CA PHE A 60 -8.96 11.95 4.46
C PHE A 60 -10.07 12.09 3.41
N HIS A 61 -11.11 11.25 3.48
CA HIS A 61 -12.24 11.33 2.56
C HIS A 61 -12.99 12.66 2.68
N SER A 62 -13.31 13.08 3.91
CA SER A 62 -13.97 14.36 4.19
C SER A 62 -13.14 15.57 3.77
N LEU A 63 -11.80 15.46 3.78
CA LEU A 63 -10.92 16.48 3.26
C LEU A 63 -10.92 16.51 1.73
N LEU A 64 -10.70 15.36 1.07
CA LEU A 64 -10.54 15.29 -0.38
C LEU A 64 -11.83 15.57 -1.16
N THR A 65 -12.99 15.23 -0.59
CA THR A 65 -14.31 15.56 -1.17
C THR A 65 -14.57 17.05 -1.32
N ARG A 66 -13.82 17.92 -0.61
CA ARG A 66 -13.88 19.39 -0.77
C ARG A 66 -13.26 19.85 -2.10
N TYR A 67 -12.36 19.06 -2.68
CA TYR A 67 -11.63 19.41 -3.90
C TYR A 67 -12.19 18.70 -5.12
N HIS A 68 -12.57 17.44 -4.97
CA HIS A 68 -13.16 16.66 -6.05
C HIS A 68 -14.03 15.53 -5.47
N ASN A 69 -15.13 15.20 -6.14
CA ASN A 69 -15.95 14.05 -5.75
C ASN A 69 -15.17 12.74 -5.97
N MET A 70 -15.49 11.72 -5.18
CA MET A 70 -14.91 10.39 -5.37
C MET A 70 -15.34 9.84 -6.75
N THR A 71 -14.38 9.49 -7.59
CA THR A 71 -14.62 9.03 -8.96
C THR A 71 -14.57 7.51 -9.09
N ARG A 72 -13.71 6.85 -8.32
CA ARG A 72 -13.49 5.40 -8.35
C ARG A 72 -13.13 4.87 -6.96
N ASP A 73 -13.49 3.61 -6.70
CA ASP A 73 -13.04 2.82 -5.55
C ASP A 73 -12.59 1.45 -6.07
N GLU A 74 -11.27 1.26 -6.17
CA GLU A 74 -10.67 0.07 -6.80
C GLU A 74 -9.48 -0.39 -5.97
N SER A 75 -9.37 -1.69 -5.72
CA SER A 75 -8.26 -2.29 -4.95
C SER A 75 -8.03 -1.65 -3.58
N ASN A 76 -9.11 -1.22 -2.91
CA ASN A 76 -9.08 -0.46 -1.64
C ASN A 76 -8.44 0.94 -1.74
N ILE A 77 -8.43 1.53 -2.94
CA ILE A 77 -7.99 2.90 -3.18
C ILE A 77 -9.20 3.72 -3.63
N LYS A 78 -9.44 4.84 -2.96
CA LYS A 78 -10.45 5.81 -3.35
C LYS A 78 -9.79 6.93 -4.13
N TYR A 79 -10.28 7.18 -5.34
CA TYR A 79 -9.75 8.19 -6.26
C TYR A 79 -10.65 9.42 -6.28
N TYR A 80 -10.04 10.59 -6.38
CA TYR A 80 -10.73 11.89 -6.45
C TYR A 80 -10.24 12.61 -7.70
N GLY A 81 -10.74 12.16 -8.85
CA GLY A 81 -10.32 12.68 -10.15
C GLY A 81 -8.84 12.37 -10.47
N ASP A 82 -8.15 13.36 -11.00
CA ASP A 82 -6.72 13.36 -11.32
C ASP A 82 -5.89 14.17 -10.30
N VAL A 83 -6.49 14.58 -9.18
CA VAL A 83 -5.83 15.43 -8.18
C VAL A 83 -5.38 14.66 -6.95
N ALA A 84 -6.11 13.61 -6.55
CA ALA A 84 -5.78 12.89 -5.33
C ALA A 84 -6.29 11.43 -5.29
N LEU A 85 -5.68 10.65 -4.40
CA LEU A 85 -6.19 9.37 -3.92
C LEU A 85 -6.04 9.24 -2.41
N CYS A 86 -6.80 8.34 -1.80
CA CYS A 86 -6.53 7.88 -0.45
C CYS A 86 -6.62 6.35 -0.33
N THR A 87 -5.74 5.77 0.49
CA THR A 87 -5.69 4.31 0.70
C THR A 87 -5.12 3.97 2.08
N SER A 88 -5.13 2.68 2.43
CA SER A 88 -4.44 2.14 3.59
C SER A 88 -3.45 1.08 3.19
N VAL A 89 -2.23 1.15 3.73
CA VAL A 89 -1.14 0.23 3.41
C VAL A 89 -0.53 -0.37 4.68
N ASN A 90 0.07 -1.54 4.51
CA ASN A 90 0.86 -2.20 5.53
C ASN A 90 2.20 -2.59 4.90
N SER A 91 3.28 -1.87 5.21
CA SER A 91 4.58 -2.07 4.57
C SER A 91 5.38 -3.24 5.16
N ILE A 92 5.01 -3.72 6.35
CA ILE A 92 5.66 -4.82 7.06
C ILE A 92 4.61 -5.79 7.58
N VAL A 93 5.00 -7.03 7.88
CA VAL A 93 4.10 -8.01 8.51
C VAL A 93 3.61 -7.45 9.85
N TYR A 94 2.28 -7.43 10.04
CA TYR A 94 1.66 -7.11 11.32
C TYR A 94 1.44 -8.40 12.10
N GLU A 95 1.89 -8.42 13.36
CA GLU A 95 1.71 -9.54 14.27
C GLU A 95 1.15 -9.05 15.60
N ASP A 96 0.04 -9.63 16.03
CA ASP A 96 -0.53 -9.49 17.36
C ASP A 96 -0.48 -10.87 18.03
N ARG A 97 0.46 -11.02 18.96
CA ARG A 97 0.72 -12.31 19.64
C ARG A 97 -0.37 -12.66 20.64
N GLU A 98 -1.06 -11.68 21.19
CA GLU A 98 -2.12 -11.89 22.18
C GLU A 98 -3.40 -12.39 21.51
N LEU A 99 -3.70 -11.85 20.32
CA LEU A 99 -4.86 -12.22 19.52
C LEU A 99 -4.57 -13.34 18.49
N ASN A 100 -3.32 -13.83 18.44
CA ASN A 100 -2.84 -14.79 17.43
C ASN A 100 -3.16 -14.35 15.99
N VAL A 101 -3.06 -13.05 15.71
CA VAL A 101 -3.33 -12.46 14.39
C VAL A 101 -2.01 -12.19 13.70
N ARG A 102 -1.88 -12.67 12.47
CA ARG A 102 -0.78 -12.29 11.56
C ARG A 102 -1.36 -11.84 10.23
N LYS A 103 -0.89 -10.67 9.76
CA LYS A 103 -1.27 -10.10 8.46
C LYS A 103 0.00 -9.76 7.69
N GLU A 104 0.05 -10.16 6.43
CA GLU A 104 1.20 -9.88 5.57
C GLU A 104 1.26 -8.39 5.16
N ALA A 105 2.40 -8.00 4.58
CA ALA A 105 2.53 -6.69 3.96
C ALA A 105 1.66 -6.62 2.69
N GLU A 106 0.96 -5.51 2.49
CA GLU A 106 0.06 -5.29 1.35
C GLU A 106 -0.22 -3.79 1.10
N GLY A 107 -0.71 -3.45 -0.09
CA GLY A 107 -1.20 -2.11 -0.44
C GLY A 107 -0.15 -1.17 -1.05
N ILE A 108 1.14 -1.47 -0.93
CA ILE A 108 2.21 -0.62 -1.47
C ILE A 108 2.24 -0.68 -3.00
N ASN A 109 2.11 -1.86 -3.59
CA ASN A 109 2.12 -2.03 -5.05
C ASN A 109 0.90 -1.36 -5.67
N GLU A 110 -0.26 -1.56 -5.04
CA GLU A 110 -1.52 -0.94 -5.42
C GLU A 110 -1.42 0.58 -5.33
N LEU A 111 -0.82 1.13 -4.27
CA LEU A 111 -0.57 2.56 -4.12
C LEU A 111 0.31 3.12 -5.24
N ILE A 112 1.45 2.47 -5.54
CA ILE A 112 2.37 2.92 -6.59
C ILE A 112 1.70 2.90 -7.96
N PHE A 113 0.95 1.84 -8.25
CA PHE A 113 0.19 1.70 -9.48
C PHE A 113 -0.98 2.70 -9.56
N GLY A 114 -1.65 2.95 -8.44
CA GLY A 114 -2.72 3.95 -8.34
C GLY A 114 -2.22 5.38 -8.59
N ILE A 115 -1.03 5.72 -8.08
CA ILE A 115 -0.37 7.00 -8.40
C ILE A 115 -0.05 7.04 -9.90
N LEU A 116 0.60 6.01 -10.43
CA LEU A 116 0.99 5.95 -11.85
C LEU A 116 -0.19 6.17 -12.79
N THR A 117 -1.33 5.52 -12.53
CA THR A 117 -2.53 5.62 -13.37
C THR A 117 -3.34 6.90 -13.17
N SER A 118 -3.04 7.67 -12.12
CA SER A 118 -3.69 8.96 -11.85
C SER A 118 -2.89 10.16 -12.38
N LEU A 119 -1.58 10.00 -12.55
CA LEU A 119 -0.74 11.04 -13.13
C LEU A 119 -1.03 11.22 -14.64
N LYS A 120 -0.79 12.43 -15.13
CA LYS A 120 -0.94 12.81 -16.54
C LYS A 120 0.37 13.36 -17.09
N ASP A 121 0.51 13.30 -18.41
CA ASP A 121 1.56 13.95 -19.19
C ASP A 121 3.00 13.60 -18.72
N ASP A 122 3.86 14.61 -18.65
CA ASP A 122 5.27 14.51 -18.26
C ASP A 122 5.49 13.95 -16.85
N LYS A 123 4.50 14.06 -15.96
CA LYS A 123 4.58 13.50 -14.61
C LYS A 123 4.60 11.97 -14.59
N ILE A 124 3.94 11.33 -15.56
CA ILE A 124 3.98 9.87 -15.70
C ILE A 124 5.43 9.44 -15.94
N VAL A 125 6.12 10.13 -16.85
CA VAL A 125 7.52 9.85 -17.19
C VAL A 125 8.42 10.03 -15.97
N GLY A 126 8.25 11.13 -15.22
CA GLY A 126 9.01 11.36 -13.99
C GLY A 126 8.73 10.30 -12.90
N TRP A 127 7.49 9.83 -12.78
CA TRP A 127 7.13 8.77 -11.83
C TRP A 127 7.71 7.42 -12.24
N VAL A 128 7.70 7.09 -13.54
CA VAL A 128 8.35 5.88 -14.07
C VAL A 128 9.85 5.90 -13.79
N PHE A 129 10.55 7.03 -14.02
CA PHE A 129 11.96 7.16 -13.64
C PHE A 129 12.17 7.03 -12.14
N THR A 130 11.29 7.60 -11.31
CA THR A 130 11.37 7.46 -9.85
C THR A 130 11.26 6.00 -9.42
N ILE A 131 10.33 5.23 -10.02
CA ILE A 131 10.20 3.79 -9.77
C ILE A 131 11.45 3.05 -10.27
N ALA A 132 11.94 3.40 -11.46
CA ALA A 132 13.10 2.78 -12.09
C ALA A 132 14.41 3.04 -11.32
N ASP A 133 14.61 4.22 -10.74
CA ASP A 133 15.78 4.51 -9.91
C ASP A 133 15.77 3.68 -8.61
N ASN A 134 14.57 3.30 -8.16
CA ASN A 134 14.36 2.37 -7.05
C ASN A 134 14.21 0.91 -7.51
N GLN A 135 14.45 0.62 -8.80
CA GLN A 135 14.25 -0.70 -9.40
C GLN A 135 15.11 -1.76 -8.72
N SER A 136 16.31 -1.44 -8.22
CA SER A 136 17.14 -2.41 -7.50
C SER A 136 16.45 -2.93 -6.24
N PHE A 137 15.72 -2.08 -5.51
CA PHE A 137 14.88 -2.49 -4.39
C PHE A 137 13.71 -3.36 -4.85
N TRP A 138 13.02 -2.97 -5.91
CA TRP A 138 11.87 -3.71 -6.45
C TRP A 138 12.26 -5.07 -7.05
N ILE A 139 13.34 -5.13 -7.83
CA ILE A 139 13.94 -6.37 -8.35
C ILE A 139 14.39 -7.27 -7.21
N THR A 140 15.05 -6.72 -6.18
CA THR A 140 15.47 -7.53 -5.03
C THR A 140 14.27 -8.13 -4.30
N MET A 141 13.19 -7.36 -4.13
CA MET A 141 11.98 -7.86 -3.49
C MET A 141 11.25 -8.89 -4.36
N GLN A 142 11.11 -8.62 -5.66
CA GLN A 142 10.52 -9.55 -6.62
C GLN A 142 11.34 -10.84 -6.72
N ALA A 143 12.67 -10.76 -6.72
CA ALA A 143 13.56 -11.92 -6.71
C ALA A 143 13.38 -12.74 -5.43
N LYS A 144 13.33 -12.10 -4.25
CA LYS A 144 13.06 -12.78 -2.97
C LYS A 144 11.69 -13.46 -2.94
N ILE A 145 10.66 -12.83 -3.50
CA ILE A 145 9.32 -13.42 -3.62
C ILE A 145 9.33 -14.62 -4.57
N ILE A 146 9.97 -14.49 -5.74
CA ILE A 146 10.11 -15.59 -6.71
C ILE A 146 10.91 -16.75 -6.12
N GLU A 147 11.99 -16.48 -5.39
CA GLU A 147 12.80 -17.49 -4.70
C GLU A 147 11.99 -18.22 -3.64
N PHE A 148 11.28 -17.48 -2.79
CA PHE A 148 10.37 -18.06 -1.81
C PHE A 148 9.31 -18.92 -2.49
N PHE A 149 8.70 -18.45 -3.58
CA PHE A 149 7.66 -19.19 -4.30
C PHE A 149 8.23 -20.46 -4.96
N LYS A 150 9.42 -20.40 -5.58
CA LYS A 150 10.11 -21.58 -6.13
C LYS A 150 10.40 -22.65 -5.08
N LEU A 151 10.67 -22.24 -3.83
CA LEU A 151 10.92 -23.16 -2.72
C LEU A 151 9.62 -23.69 -2.10
N ALA A 152 8.61 -22.84 -1.95
CA ALA A 152 7.35 -23.16 -1.30
C ALA A 152 6.39 -23.96 -2.19
N GLN A 153 6.32 -23.63 -3.48
CA GLN A 153 5.35 -24.20 -4.41
C GLN A 153 5.49 -25.73 -4.57
N PRO A 154 6.68 -26.31 -4.78
CA PRO A 154 6.82 -27.76 -4.91
C PRO A 154 6.43 -28.51 -3.62
N ALA A 155 6.76 -27.93 -2.46
CA ALA A 155 6.39 -28.51 -1.16
C ALA A 155 4.86 -28.46 -0.94
N ALA A 156 4.22 -27.36 -1.30
CA ALA A 156 2.77 -27.21 -1.19
C ALA A 156 2.01 -28.14 -2.16
N ILE A 157 2.49 -28.28 -3.40
CA ILE A 157 1.90 -29.18 -4.40
C ILE A 157 2.07 -30.64 -3.98
N LYS A 158 3.28 -31.04 -3.57
CA LYS A 158 3.53 -32.41 -3.09
C LYS A 158 2.64 -32.77 -1.91
N PHE A 159 2.53 -31.87 -0.93
CA PHE A 159 1.68 -32.10 0.23
C PHE A 159 0.20 -32.17 -0.12
N TRP A 160 -0.24 -31.34 -1.08
CA TRP A 160 -1.59 -31.42 -1.65
C TRP A 160 -1.89 -32.76 -2.29
N ASP A 161 -0.97 -33.26 -3.11
CA ASP A 161 -1.12 -34.54 -3.81
C ASP A 161 -1.12 -35.72 -2.83
N GLU A 162 -0.35 -35.64 -1.74
CA GLU A 162 -0.22 -36.70 -0.73
C GLU A 162 -1.38 -36.73 0.29
N HIS A 163 -1.98 -35.58 0.61
CA HIS A 163 -2.91 -35.46 1.74
C HIS A 163 -4.28 -34.88 1.40
N GLY A 164 -4.50 -34.50 0.14
CA GLY A 164 -5.74 -33.90 -0.31
C GLY A 164 -5.94 -32.45 0.16
N LYS A 165 -6.93 -31.80 -0.44
CA LYS A 165 -7.19 -30.36 -0.35
C LYS A 165 -7.41 -29.86 1.09
N ASP A 166 -8.26 -30.53 1.87
CA ASP A 166 -8.71 -30.03 3.17
C ASP A 166 -7.61 -30.12 4.25
N THR A 167 -6.83 -31.19 4.23
CA THR A 167 -5.65 -31.37 5.10
C THR A 167 -4.57 -30.35 4.76
N THR A 168 -4.39 -30.09 3.47
CA THR A 168 -3.36 -29.19 2.97
C THR A 168 -3.66 -27.73 3.30
N LEU A 169 -4.92 -27.30 3.18
CA LEU A 169 -5.35 -25.96 3.61
C LEU A 169 -5.11 -25.72 5.11
N SER A 170 -5.20 -26.76 5.93
CA SER A 170 -5.00 -26.68 7.39
C SER A 170 -3.53 -26.61 7.80
N LEU A 171 -2.61 -27.21 7.02
CA LEU A 171 -1.20 -27.38 7.39
C LEU A 171 -0.21 -26.56 6.55
N ILE A 172 -0.61 -26.05 5.38
CA ILE A 172 0.18 -25.13 4.55
C ILE A 172 0.74 -23.94 5.35
N PRO A 173 -0.03 -23.28 6.24
CA PRO A 173 0.50 -22.16 7.02
C PRO A 173 1.71 -22.54 7.89
N LEU A 174 1.73 -23.76 8.44
CA LEU A 174 2.85 -24.29 9.24
C LEU A 174 4.06 -24.61 8.36
N ILE A 175 3.84 -25.24 7.20
CA ILE A 175 4.88 -25.59 6.22
C ILE A 175 5.56 -24.33 5.68
N LEU A 176 4.77 -23.34 5.25
CA LEU A 176 5.28 -22.06 4.77
C LEU A 176 6.03 -21.28 5.86
N THR A 177 5.57 -21.37 7.12
CA THR A 177 6.27 -20.76 8.26
C THR A 177 7.61 -21.44 8.56
N PHE A 178 7.70 -22.76 8.40
CA PHE A 178 8.97 -23.49 8.55
C PHE A 178 9.97 -23.15 7.43
N ILE A 179 9.52 -23.07 6.18
CA ILE A 179 10.36 -22.67 5.03
C ILE A 179 10.87 -21.23 5.22
N LYS A 180 9.99 -20.31 5.65
CA LYS A 180 10.35 -18.91 5.93
C LYS A 180 11.42 -18.77 7.02
N ARG A 181 11.52 -19.69 7.99
CA ARG A 181 12.53 -19.65 9.06
C ARG A 181 13.91 -20.17 8.63
N ARG A 182 14.03 -20.82 7.47
CA ARG A 182 15.27 -21.37 6.94
C ARG A 182 15.95 -20.46 5.89
N LEU A 183 15.29 -19.38 5.50
CA LEU A 183 15.78 -18.30 4.65
C LEU A 183 16.11 -17.09 5.50
#